data_AF-A0A7W0LNV9-F1
#
_entry.id   AF-A0A7W0LNV9-F1
#
_cell.length_a   1.000
_cell.length_b   1.000
_cell.length_c   1.000
_cell.angle_alpha   90.00
_cell.angle_beta   90.00
_cell.angle_gamma   90.00
#
_symmetry.space_group_name_H-M   'P 1'
#
loop_
_entity.id
_entity.type
_entity.pdbx_description
1 polymer ?
#
loop_
_entity_poly.entity_id
_entity_poly.type
_entity_poly.pdbx_seq_one_letter_code
_entity_poly.pdbx_strand_id
1 'polypeptide(L)'
;ADLREVHLGEWEGGSFRFHVAEGHPDAVRMMAEQRWDAVPGGESTDRFRARVRAGLERIVAAHPDERVVVVSHGGVIGELVRQAADGGSAFAFVGADNGSITHLVITPDRWIVRRFNDTAHLADGFDLDPEVELPESDTGQSL
;
A
#
# COMPACT_ATOMS: atom_id res chain seq x y z
N ALA A 1 -8.89 3.33 -15.44
CA ALA A 1 -8.19 4.59 -15.07
C ALA A 1 -8.16 4.76 -13.55
N ASP A 2 -9.30 4.67 -12.88
CA ASP A 2 -9.45 5.06 -11.46
C ASP A 2 -8.75 4.19 -10.42
N LEU A 3 -8.47 2.92 -10.74
CA LEU A 3 -7.75 1.97 -9.86
C LEU A 3 -6.29 1.74 -10.28
N ARG A 4 -5.71 2.66 -11.06
CA ARG A 4 -4.25 2.68 -11.30
C ARG A 4 -3.52 3.15 -10.04
N GLU A 5 -2.24 2.82 -9.90
CA GLU A 5 -1.43 3.30 -8.77
C GLU A 5 -1.43 4.83 -8.68
N VAL A 6 -1.17 5.37 -7.49
CA VAL A 6 -0.92 6.80 -7.28
C VAL A 6 0.18 7.27 -8.24
N HIS A 7 -0.01 8.45 -8.85
CA HIS A 7 1.04 9.03 -9.67
C HIS A 7 2.11 9.63 -8.77
N LEU A 8 3.34 9.15 -8.89
CA LEU A 8 4.47 9.52 -8.03
C LEU A 8 5.32 10.66 -8.61
N GLY A 9 4.83 11.33 -9.66
CA GLY A 9 5.50 12.49 -10.24
C GLY A 9 6.92 12.17 -10.72
N GLU A 10 7.89 12.91 -10.21
CA GLU A 10 9.31 12.73 -10.54
C GLU A 10 9.88 11.39 -10.06
N TRP A 11 9.17 10.67 -9.18
CA TRP A 11 9.62 9.39 -8.61
C TRP A 11 9.04 8.15 -9.31
N GLU A 12 8.37 8.36 -10.44
CA GLU A 12 7.96 7.30 -11.37
C GLU A 12 9.18 6.52 -11.91
N GLY A 13 8.94 5.31 -12.43
CA GLY A 13 10.02 4.49 -12.98
C GLY A 13 10.90 3.80 -11.93
N GLY A 14 10.44 3.75 -10.68
CA GLY A 14 11.05 2.94 -9.62
C GLY A 14 12.07 3.66 -8.74
N SER A 15 12.25 4.97 -8.89
CA SER A 15 13.10 5.78 -8.00
C SER A 15 12.48 5.99 -6.61
N PHE A 16 11.15 5.93 -6.49
CA PHE A 16 10.42 6.04 -5.22
C PHE A 16 11.03 5.22 -4.08
N ARG A 17 11.25 3.91 -4.29
CA ARG A 17 11.77 3.01 -3.24
C ARG A 17 13.19 3.38 -2.80
N PHE A 18 14.01 3.91 -3.69
CA PHE A 18 15.37 4.34 -3.37
C PHE A 18 15.32 5.62 -2.53
N HIS A 19 14.52 6.61 -2.92
CA HIS A 19 14.33 7.84 -2.14
C HIS A 19 13.77 7.57 -0.74
N VAL A 20 12.85 6.61 -0.60
CA VAL A 20 12.36 6.17 0.72
C VAL A 20 13.47 5.49 1.52
N ALA A 21 14.20 4.54 0.94
CA ALA A 21 15.27 3.80 1.62
C ALA A 21 16.44 4.69 2.07
N GLU A 22 16.77 5.71 1.27
CA GLU A 22 17.85 6.67 1.55
C GLU A 22 17.42 7.81 2.50
N GLY A 23 16.14 7.87 2.89
CA GLY A 23 15.65 8.92 3.78
C GLY A 23 15.62 10.31 3.11
N HIS A 24 15.32 10.37 1.82
CA HIS A 24 15.21 11.63 1.08
C HIS A 24 14.29 12.63 1.82
N PRO A 25 14.62 13.95 1.91
CA PRO A 25 13.83 14.90 2.68
C PRO A 25 12.34 14.94 2.31
N ASP A 26 12.01 14.86 1.02
CA ASP A 26 10.62 14.77 0.57
C ASP A 26 9.94 13.46 0.97
N ALA A 27 10.68 12.35 1.13
CA ALA A 27 10.12 11.06 1.55
C ALA A 27 9.81 11.09 3.06
N VAL A 28 10.70 11.71 3.84
CA VAL A 28 10.47 11.98 5.27
C VAL A 28 9.24 12.89 5.43
N ARG A 29 9.15 13.97 4.64
CA ARG A 29 7.98 14.85 4.65
C ARG A 29 6.71 14.12 4.22
N MET A 30 6.76 13.33 3.14
CA MET A 30 5.64 12.53 2.65
C MET A 30 5.09 11.60 3.73
N MET A 31 5.97 10.90 4.46
CA MET A 31 5.56 10.01 5.54
C MET A 31 5.02 10.77 6.76
N ALA A 32 5.63 11.89 7.13
CA ALA A 32 5.21 12.71 8.26
C ALA A 32 3.85 13.39 8.03
N GLU A 33 3.63 13.93 6.83
CA GLU A 33 2.39 14.58 6.43
C GLU A 33 1.34 13.60 5.90
N GLN A 34 1.77 12.37 5.58
CA GLN A 34 0.96 11.31 4.95
C GLN A 34 0.29 11.78 3.65
N ARG A 35 1.09 12.45 2.80
CA ARG A 35 0.63 13.13 1.60
C ARG A 35 1.45 12.72 0.38
N TRP A 36 0.80 12.14 -0.62
CA TRP A 36 1.43 11.76 -1.88
C TRP A 36 1.97 12.96 -2.67
N ASP A 37 1.30 14.10 -2.57
CA ASP A 37 1.69 15.37 -3.18
C ASP A 37 2.87 16.06 -2.48
N ALA A 38 3.44 15.45 -1.44
CA ALA A 38 4.76 15.83 -0.94
C ALA A 38 5.89 15.38 -1.87
N VAL A 39 5.65 14.39 -2.74
CA VAL A 39 6.57 14.01 -3.81
C VAL A 39 6.46 15.05 -4.93
N PRO A 40 7.58 15.60 -5.45
CA PRO A 40 7.54 16.55 -6.55
C PRO A 40 6.76 16.02 -7.77
N GLY A 41 5.73 16.75 -8.20
CA GLY A 41 4.83 16.36 -9.29
C GLY A 41 3.85 15.22 -8.96
N GLY A 42 3.81 14.76 -7.71
CA GLY A 42 2.93 13.69 -7.25
C GLY A 42 1.44 14.03 -7.30
N GLU A 43 0.60 13.00 -7.38
CA GLU A 43 -0.86 13.15 -7.32
C GLU A 43 -1.30 13.71 -5.96
N SER A 44 -2.24 14.65 -5.97
CA SER A 44 -2.93 15.06 -4.76
C SER A 44 -3.56 13.86 -4.05
N THR A 45 -3.31 13.75 -2.74
CA THR A 45 -3.88 12.69 -1.90
C THR A 45 -5.41 12.65 -1.96
N ASP A 46 -6.06 13.83 -1.99
CA ASP A 46 -7.51 13.92 -2.09
C ASP A 46 -8.02 13.50 -3.47
N ARG A 47 -7.31 13.88 -4.55
CA ARG A 47 -7.63 13.43 -5.90
C ARG A 47 -7.51 11.91 -6.03
N PHE A 48 -6.43 11.35 -5.48
CA PHE A 48 -6.18 9.91 -5.45
C PHE A 48 -7.31 9.18 -4.71
N ARG A 49 -7.63 9.62 -3.49
CA ARG A 49 -8.76 9.12 -2.69
C ARG A 49 -10.08 9.14 -3.47
N ALA A 50 -10.41 10.29 -4.06
CA ALA A 50 -11.68 10.49 -4.76
C ALA A 50 -11.81 9.56 -5.97
N ARG A 51 -10.77 9.43 -6.80
CA ARG A 51 -10.82 8.52 -7.95
C ARG A 51 -10.88 7.06 -7.53
N VAL A 52 -10.12 6.66 -6.51
CA VAL A 52 -10.12 5.27 -6.03
C VAL A 52 -11.51 4.89 -5.50
N ARG A 53 -12.13 5.77 -4.71
CA ARG A 53 -13.52 5.61 -4.26
C ARG A 53 -14.48 5.46 -5.43
N ALA A 54 -14.46 6.40 -6.37
CA ALA A 54 -15.36 6.40 -7.52
C ALA A 54 -15.18 5.14 -8.38
N GLY A 55 -13.94 4.64 -8.51
CA GLY A 55 -13.64 3.40 -9.21
C GLY A 55 -14.31 2.19 -8.55
N LEU A 56 -14.19 2.07 -7.23
CA LEU A 56 -14.80 0.98 -6.47
C LEU A 56 -16.33 1.06 -6.48
N GLU A 57 -16.91 2.24 -6.26
CA GLU A 57 -18.37 2.43 -6.26
C GLU A 57 -19.01 2.03 -7.60
N ARG A 58 -18.32 2.27 -8.74
CA ARG A 58 -18.78 1.80 -10.05
C ARG A 58 -18.74 0.27 -10.19
N ILE A 59 -17.72 -0.38 -9.63
CA ILE A 59 -17.64 -1.85 -9.62
C ILE A 59 -18.78 -2.43 -8.78
N VAL A 60 -19.01 -1.89 -7.58
CA VAL A 60 -20.10 -2.31 -6.69
C VAL A 60 -21.46 -2.15 -7.37
N ALA A 61 -21.71 -1.01 -8.02
CA ALA A 61 -22.96 -0.76 -8.72
C ALA A 61 -23.19 -1.69 -9.92
N ALA A 62 -22.12 -2.13 -10.59
CA ALA A 62 -22.20 -3.02 -11.74
C ALA A 62 -22.36 -4.51 -11.36
N HIS A 63 -22.03 -4.89 -10.12
CA HIS A 63 -21.95 -6.28 -9.66
C HIS A 63 -22.70 -6.48 -8.32
N PRO A 64 -24.02 -6.20 -8.26
CA PRO A 64 -24.80 -6.41 -7.04
C PRO A 64 -24.85 -7.89 -6.66
N ASP A 65 -24.67 -8.20 -5.38
CA ASP A 65 -24.69 -9.56 -4.82
C ASP A 65 -23.68 -10.56 -5.43
N GLU A 66 -22.71 -10.06 -6.19
CA GLU A 66 -21.66 -10.85 -6.83
C GLU A 66 -20.34 -10.79 -6.05
N ARG A 67 -19.46 -11.76 -6.34
CA ARG A 67 -18.06 -11.74 -5.92
C ARG A 67 -17.16 -11.44 -7.11
N VAL A 68 -16.45 -10.33 -7.03
CA VAL A 68 -15.48 -9.91 -8.04
C VAL A 68 -14.06 -9.95 -7.51
N VAL A 69 -13.10 -10.10 -8.42
CA VAL A 69 -11.67 -9.94 -8.13
C VAL A 69 -11.18 -8.69 -8.84
N VAL A 70 -10.46 -7.84 -8.10
CA VAL A 70 -9.83 -6.63 -8.62
C VAL A 70 -8.33 -6.76 -8.41
N VAL A 71 -7.57 -6.69 -9.49
CA VAL A 71 -6.10 -6.66 -9.44
C VAL A 71 -5.66 -5.19 -9.51
N SER A 72 -4.90 -4.74 -8.52
CA SER A 72 -4.47 -3.35 -8.39
C SER A 72 -3.12 -3.25 -7.68
N HIS A 73 -2.80 -2.09 -7.13
CA HIS A 73 -1.50 -1.77 -6.55
C HIS A 73 -1.62 -1.40 -5.06
N GLY A 74 -0.49 -1.38 -4.35
CA GLY A 74 -0.44 -1.21 -2.91
C GLY A 74 -1.06 0.08 -2.41
N GLY A 75 -0.82 1.21 -3.09
CA GLY A 75 -1.43 2.50 -2.70
C GLY A 75 -2.95 2.48 -2.83
N VAL A 76 -3.48 1.83 -3.86
CA VAL A 76 -4.93 1.71 -4.09
C VAL A 76 -5.58 0.80 -3.04
N ILE A 77 -4.98 -0.37 -2.79
CA ILE A 77 -5.46 -1.32 -1.77
C ILE A 77 -5.49 -0.65 -0.40
N GLY A 78 -4.40 0.02 -0.02
CA GLY A 78 -4.29 0.73 1.26
C GLY A 78 -5.36 1.82 1.42
N GLU A 79 -5.59 2.64 0.38
CA GLU A 79 -6.62 3.68 0.43
C GLU A 79 -8.04 3.09 0.54
N LEU A 80 -8.34 1.98 -0.13
CA LEU A 80 -9.64 1.31 -0.02
C LEU A 80 -9.89 0.76 1.39
N VAL A 81 -8.88 0.14 2.00
CA VAL A 81 -8.96 -0.38 3.38
C VAL A 81 -9.10 0.77 4.37
N ARG A 82 -8.36 1.86 4.19
CA ARG A 82 -8.47 3.07 5.01
C ARG A 82 -9.88 3.67 4.96
N GLN A 83 -10.49 3.71 3.77
CA GLN A 83 -11.86 4.16 3.59
C GLN A 83 -12.89 3.23 4.23
N ALA A 84 -12.63 1.92 4.28
CA ALA A 84 -13.49 0.96 4.96
C ALA A 84 -13.37 1.02 6.49
N ALA A 85 -12.23 1.44 7.02
CA ALA A 85 -11.97 1.58 8.46
C ALA A 85 -12.42 2.92 9.05
N ASP A 86 -13.36 3.62 8.42
CA ASP A 86 -13.91 4.92 8.85
C ASP A 86 -12.86 6.03 9.12
N GLY A 87 -11.75 6.02 8.37
CA GLY A 87 -10.88 7.20 8.27
C GLY A 87 -9.69 7.24 9.22
N GLY A 88 -8.93 6.14 9.30
CA GLY A 88 -7.58 6.15 9.85
C GLY A 88 -6.62 7.11 9.12
N SER A 89 -5.42 7.25 9.69
CA SER A 89 -4.33 8.07 9.12
C SER A 89 -4.12 7.72 7.63
N ALA A 90 -3.78 8.71 6.79
CA ALA A 90 -3.84 8.55 5.33
C ALA A 90 -2.99 7.37 4.84
N PHE A 91 -1.89 7.06 5.54
CA PHE A 91 -0.99 5.96 5.20
C PHE A 91 -1.11 4.73 6.12
N ALA A 92 -2.17 4.61 6.92
CA ALA A 92 -2.34 3.55 7.91
C ALA A 92 -2.27 2.12 7.35
N PHE A 93 -2.55 1.94 6.05
CA PHE A 93 -2.59 0.64 5.37
C PHE A 93 -1.70 0.61 4.12
N VAL A 94 -0.68 1.46 4.05
CA VAL A 94 0.34 1.38 3.00
C VAL A 94 1.22 0.16 3.26
N GLY A 95 1.67 -0.50 2.19
CA GLY A 95 2.53 -1.69 2.27
C GLY A 95 1.80 -3.00 2.04
N ALA A 96 0.89 -3.06 1.06
CA ALA A 96 0.38 -4.35 0.61
C ALA A 96 1.51 -5.14 -0.08
N ASP A 97 1.74 -6.36 0.38
CA ASP A 97 2.74 -7.26 -0.15
C ASP A 97 2.37 -7.77 -1.54
N ASN A 98 3.39 -8.12 -2.31
CA ASN A 98 3.19 -8.69 -3.63
C ASN A 98 2.44 -10.01 -3.53
N GLY A 99 1.38 -10.14 -4.34
CA GLY A 99 0.54 -11.33 -4.36
C GLY A 99 -0.44 -11.42 -3.18
N SER A 100 -0.47 -10.45 -2.27
CA SER A 100 -1.40 -10.51 -1.13
C SER A 100 -2.87 -10.40 -1.55
N ILE A 101 -3.74 -10.99 -0.74
CA ILE A 101 -5.19 -10.95 -0.92
C ILE A 101 -5.81 -10.05 0.15
N THR A 102 -6.52 -9.01 -0.30
CA THR A 102 -7.37 -8.18 0.55
C THR A 102 -8.84 -8.43 0.21
N HIS A 103 -9.68 -8.67 1.22
CA HIS A 103 -11.09 -9.01 1.06
C HIS A 103 -11.97 -7.96 1.73
N LEU A 104 -12.65 -7.17 0.90
CA LEU A 104 -13.67 -6.21 1.33
C LEU A 104 -15.06 -6.75 1.06
N VAL A 105 -15.98 -6.55 2.01
CA VAL A 105 -17.41 -6.79 1.82
C VAL A 105 -18.10 -5.43 1.88
N ILE A 106 -18.79 -5.06 0.80
CA ILE A 106 -19.43 -3.76 0.66
C ILE A 106 -20.93 -3.94 0.67
N THR A 107 -21.60 -3.24 1.58
CA THR A 107 -23.06 -3.13 1.65
C THR A 107 -23.46 -1.65 1.46
N PRO A 108 -24.75 -1.34 1.28
CA PRO A 108 -25.21 0.05 1.19
C PRO A 108 -24.80 0.91 2.39
N ASP A 109 -24.77 0.31 3.58
CA ASP A 109 -24.53 1.04 4.84
C ASP A 109 -23.07 1.07 5.29
N ARG A 110 -22.23 0.13 4.83
CA ARG A 110 -20.86 -0.03 5.36
C ARG A 110 -19.93 -0.80 4.43
N TRP A 111 -18.64 -0.54 4.59
CA TRP A 111 -17.58 -1.37 4.03
C TRP A 111 -16.93 -2.16 5.18
N ILE A 112 -16.68 -3.45 4.97
CA ILE A 112 -16.14 -4.34 6.00
C ILE A 112 -14.85 -4.95 5.48
N VAL A 113 -13.76 -4.76 6.22
CA VAL A 113 -12.49 -5.46 5.96
C VAL A 113 -12.57 -6.86 6.58
N ARG A 114 -12.63 -7.89 5.74
CA ARG A 114 -12.62 -9.30 6.19
C ARG A 114 -11.21 -9.87 6.28
N ARG A 115 -10.32 -9.42 5.40
CA ARG A 115 -8.89 -9.75 5.37
C ARG A 115 -8.13 -8.58 4.77
N PHE A 116 -6.92 -8.35 5.26
CA PHE A 116 -5.99 -7.38 4.71
C PHE A 116 -4.63 -8.05 4.59
N ASN A 117 -3.99 -7.85 3.43
CA ASN A 117 -2.62 -8.29 3.17
C ASN A 117 -2.36 -9.80 3.44
N ASP A 118 -3.31 -10.68 3.09
CA ASP A 118 -3.19 -12.12 3.32
C ASP A 118 -2.27 -12.78 2.28
N THR A 119 -1.08 -13.20 2.72
CA THR A 119 -0.07 -13.90 1.92
C THR A 119 0.04 -15.39 2.29
N ALA A 120 -0.89 -15.94 3.08
CA ALA A 120 -0.80 -17.32 3.58
C ALA A 120 -0.68 -18.39 2.47
N HIS A 121 -1.17 -18.09 1.26
CA HIS A 121 -1.05 -18.98 0.10
C HIS A 121 0.36 -19.00 -0.54
N LEU A 122 1.25 -18.10 -0.12
CA LEU A 122 2.63 -17.98 -0.58
C LEU A 122 3.65 -18.64 0.37
N ALA A 123 3.21 -19.49 1.31
CA ALA A 123 4.03 -20.06 2.40
C ALA A 123 5.52 -20.32 2.05
N ASP A 124 6.39 -19.91 2.98
CA ASP A 124 7.86 -20.07 3.04
C ASP A 124 8.78 -19.13 2.22
N GLY A 125 8.46 -17.84 1.99
CA GLY A 125 9.46 -17.02 1.26
C GLY A 125 9.33 -15.51 1.06
N PHE A 126 8.50 -14.77 1.78
CA PHE A 126 8.47 -13.29 1.66
C PHE A 126 8.85 -12.53 2.93
N ASP A 127 8.69 -13.13 4.12
CA ASP A 127 8.95 -12.48 5.41
C ASP A 127 10.39 -12.64 5.94
N LEU A 128 11.30 -13.25 5.17
CA LEU A 128 12.71 -13.23 5.52
C LEU A 128 13.30 -11.93 4.98
N ASP A 129 13.65 -11.01 5.88
CA ASP A 129 14.74 -10.06 5.61
C ASP A 129 15.85 -10.84 4.89
N PRO A 130 16.44 -10.34 3.79
CA PRO A 130 17.59 -11.00 3.19
C PRO A 130 18.60 -11.16 4.33
N GLU A 131 18.93 -12.41 4.67
CA GLU A 131 19.72 -12.77 5.86
C GLU A 131 20.78 -11.69 6.09
N VAL A 132 20.54 -10.85 7.11
CA VAL A 132 21.61 -9.99 7.60
C VAL A 132 22.58 -10.97 8.23
N GLU A 133 23.58 -11.40 7.45
CA GLU A 133 24.79 -12.01 7.99
C GLU A 133 25.35 -11.01 8.99
N LEU A 134 24.96 -11.16 10.26
CA LEU A 134 25.63 -10.49 11.35
C LEU A 134 27.08 -10.98 11.27
N PRO A 135 28.06 -10.06 11.18
CA PRO A 135 29.45 -10.47 11.16
C PRO A 135 29.68 -11.33 12.41
N GLU A 136 30.23 -12.53 12.20
CA GLU A 136 30.57 -13.43 13.29
C GLU A 136 31.36 -12.61 14.32
N SER A 137 30.80 -12.50 15.53
CA SER A 137 31.53 -11.87 16.63
C SER A 137 32.80 -12.68 16.82
N ASP A 138 33.93 -12.09 16.46
CA ASP A 138 35.27 -12.62 16.68
C ASP A 138 35.46 -12.76 18.19
N THR A 139 34.98 -13.87 18.71
CA THR A 139 35.05 -14.24 20.11
C THR A 139 36.13 -15.29 20.22
N GLY A 140 37.36 -14.83 20.03
CA GLY A 140 38.54 -15.40 20.64
C GLY A 140 39.36 -16.31 19.75
N GLN A 141 40.59 -15.87 19.52
CA GLN A 141 41.73 -16.71 19.90
C GLN A 141 42.66 -15.96 20.85
N SER A 142 42.87 -16.63 21.98
CA SER A 142 43.80 -16.36 23.05
C SER A 142 45.25 -16.42 22.57
N LEU A 143 46.09 -15.50 23.03
CA LEU A 143 47.32 -15.71 23.84
C LEU A 143 47.86 -14.37 24.33
#